data_AF-A0A5K1BLW2-F1
#
_entry.id   AF-A0A5K1BLW2-F1
#
_cell.length_a   1.000
_cell.length_b   1.000
_cell.length_c   1.000
_cell.angle_alpha   90.00
_cell.angle_beta   90.00
_cell.angle_gamma   90.00
#
_symmetry.space_group_name_H-M   'P 1'
#
loop_
_entity.id
_entity.type
_entity.pdbx_description
1 polymer ?
#
loop_
_entity_poly.entity_id
_entity_poly.type
_entity_poly.pdbx_seq_one_letter_code
_entity_poly.pdbx_strand_id
1 'polypeptide(L)' 'YGLLGKKFKDTFGHLGNPELSGFIGTYKAENHAVPYSLTEEFTAVYRMHSLLPDSLLVRSIHLPAGKDKSPPVLE' A
#
# COMPACT_ATOMS: atom_id res chain seq x y z
N TYR A 1 3.58 11.71 3.42
CA TYR A 1 3.35 13.05 4.02
C TYR A 1 4.55 13.99 3.88
N GLY A 2 5.72 13.49 3.47
CA GLY A 2 6.98 14.26 3.53
C GLY A 2 7.58 14.23 4.93
N LEU A 3 8.78 14.79 5.07
CA LEU A 3 9.51 14.84 6.33
C LEU A 3 8.71 15.51 7.46
N LEU A 4 7.86 16.49 7.13
CA LEU A 4 7.04 17.23 8.10
C LEU A 4 5.90 16.40 8.71
N GLY A 5 5.60 15.24 8.11
CA GLY A 5 4.63 14.29 8.65
C GLY A 5 3.16 14.69 8.47
N LYS A 6 2.28 13.83 8.99
CA LYS A 6 0.83 13.90 8.73
C LYS A 6 0.15 15.12 9.32
N LYS A 7 0.31 15.33 10.62
CA LYS A 7 -0.39 16.41 11.35
C LYS A 7 -0.12 17.79 10.75
N PHE A 8 1.14 18.04 10.37
CA PHE A 8 1.53 19.29 9.73
C PHE A 8 0.88 19.44 8.35
N LYS A 9 1.00 18.43 7.49
CA LYS A 9 0.41 18.47 6.14
C LYS A 9 -1.11 18.63 6.16
N ASP A 10 -1.79 17.98 7.10
CA ASP A 10 -3.25 18.08 7.23
C ASP A 10 -3.69 19.48 7.71
N THR A 11 -2.81 20.21 8.41
CA THR A 11 -3.09 21.56 8.95
C THR A 11 -2.69 22.68 7.99
N PHE A 12 -1.54 22.55 7.33
CA PHE A 12 -0.92 23.61 6.52
C PHE A 12 -0.86 23.28 5.02
N GLY A 13 -1.29 22.08 4.62
CA GLY A 13 -1.26 21.65 3.22
C GLY A 13 0.12 21.25 2.72
N HIS A 14 0.27 21.22 1.39
CA HIS A 14 1.53 20.92 0.70
C HIS A 14 2.32 22.22 0.46
N LEU A 15 3.63 22.21 0.75
CA LEU A 15 4.47 23.42 0.72
C LEU A 15 5.26 23.59 -0.59
N GLY A 16 4.89 22.87 -1.65
CA GLY A 16 5.56 22.89 -2.95
C GLY A 16 6.87 22.11 -3.01
N ASN A 17 7.48 21.76 -1.87
CA ASN A 17 8.67 20.92 -1.79
C ASN A 17 8.29 19.43 -1.54
N PRO A 18 8.56 18.51 -2.49
CA PRO A 18 8.21 17.10 -2.34
C PRO A 18 8.94 16.37 -1.21
N GLU A 19 10.16 16.76 -0.85
CA GLU A 19 10.92 16.13 0.24
C GLU A 19 10.29 16.44 1.61
N LEU A 20 9.86 17.69 1.80
CA LEU A 20 9.28 18.18 3.05
C LEU A 20 7.80 17.82 3.21
N SER A 21 6.98 17.95 2.15
CA SER A 21 5.53 17.70 2.20
C SER A 21 5.05 16.46 1.41
N GLY A 22 5.98 15.70 0.83
CA GLY A 22 5.74 14.46 0.09
C GLY A 22 5.36 14.69 -1.36
N PHE A 23 5.44 13.67 -2.21
CA PHE A 23 5.05 13.77 -3.63
C PHE A 23 3.54 13.96 -3.86
N ILE A 24 2.70 13.47 -2.95
CA ILE A 24 1.24 13.61 -3.08
C ILE A 24 0.83 15.07 -2.85
N GLY A 25 0.08 15.68 -3.76
CA GLY A 25 -0.39 17.07 -3.64
C GLY A 25 0.59 18.12 -4.17
N THR A 26 1.59 17.71 -4.96
CA THR A 26 2.42 18.64 -5.74
C THR A 26 1.57 19.34 -6.81
N TYR A 27 1.89 20.61 -7.08
CA TYR A 27 1.11 21.44 -8.03
C TYR A 27 1.16 20.94 -9.47
N LYS A 28 2.24 20.25 -9.86
CA LYS A 28 2.43 19.67 -11.19
C LYS A 28 2.93 18.24 -11.04
N ALA A 29 2.55 17.40 -11.99
CA ALA A 29 3.16 16.09 -12.16
C ALA A 29 4.58 16.25 -12.72
N GLU A 30 5.52 15.46 -12.22
CA GLU A 30 6.92 15.45 -12.64
C GLU A 30 7.26 14.07 -13.21
N ASN A 31 7.66 14.04 -14.48
CA ASN A 31 7.97 12.80 -15.20
C ASN A 31 9.45 12.75 -15.64
N HIS A 32 10.27 13.71 -15.21
CA HIS A 32 11.71 13.75 -15.50
C HIS A 32 12.03 13.61 -16.99
N ALA A 33 11.29 14.34 -17.84
CA ALA A 33 11.41 14.37 -19.30
C ALA A 33 11.16 13.05 -20.06
N VAL A 34 10.67 11.99 -19.39
CA VAL A 34 10.30 10.72 -20.02
C VAL A 34 8.82 10.44 -19.80
N PRO A 35 8.03 10.05 -20.83
CA PRO A 35 6.64 9.69 -20.63
C PRO A 35 6.48 8.58 -19.58
N TYR A 36 5.56 8.79 -18.64
CA TYR A 36 5.31 7.84 -17.55
C TYR A 36 4.86 6.48 -18.10
N SER A 37 5.57 5.43 -17.69
CA SER A 37 5.22 4.04 -17.95
C SER A 37 5.79 3.13 -16.84
N LEU A 38 5.18 1.97 -16.62
CA LEU A 38 5.79 0.92 -15.81
C LEU A 38 6.81 0.17 -16.67
N THR A 39 7.99 -0.12 -16.11
CA THR A 39 9.07 -0.77 -16.85
C THR A 39 9.00 -2.30 -16.77
N GLU A 40 9.72 -2.98 -17.66
CA GLU A 40 9.83 -4.44 -17.64
C GLU A 40 10.53 -4.93 -16.38
N GLU A 41 11.53 -4.20 -15.88
CA GLU A 41 12.24 -4.50 -14.65
C GLU A 41 11.33 -4.37 -13.42
N PHE A 42 10.45 -3.36 -13.41
CA PHE A 42 9.43 -3.23 -12.37
C PHE A 42 8.51 -4.46 -12.35
N THR A 43 8.08 -4.93 -13.53
CA THR A 43 7.29 -6.16 -13.64
C THR A 43 8.07 -7.38 -13.14
N ALA A 44 9.38 -7.46 -13.42
CA ALA A 44 10.22 -8.58 -12.99
C ALA A 44 10.38 -8.66 -11.47
N VAL A 45 10.61 -7.54 -10.77
CA VAL A 45 10.78 -7.53 -9.31
C VAL A 45 9.47 -7.79 -8.55
N TYR A 46 8.32 -7.59 -9.20
CA TYR A 46 7.00 -7.87 -8.62
C TYR A 46 6.50 -9.31 -8.84
N ARG A 47 7.34 -10.24 -9.35
CA ARG A 47 6.98 -11.66 -9.52
C ARG A 47 6.98 -12.44 -8.19
N MET A 48 6.13 -12.04 -7.26
CA MET A 48 6.03 -12.60 -5.90
C MET A 48 5.07 -13.80 -5.81
N HIS A 49 5.19 -14.77 -6.73
CA HIS A 49 4.29 -15.93 -6.80
C HIS A 49 4.30 -16.79 -5.52
N SER A 50 5.43 -16.83 -4.81
CA SER A 50 5.60 -17.59 -3.56
C SER A 50 4.81 -17.05 -2.36
N LEU A 51 4.10 -15.93 -2.49
CA LEU A 51 3.21 -15.43 -1.44
C LEU A 51 1.90 -16.21 -1.34
N LEU A 52 1.55 -16.96 -2.38
CA LEU A 52 0.31 -17.74 -2.39
C LEU A 52 0.50 -19.07 -1.64
N PRO A 53 -0.39 -19.39 -0.66
CA PRO A 53 -0.39 -20.69 -0.02
C PRO A 53 -1.01 -21.76 -0.94
N ASP A 54 -0.66 -23.03 -0.71
CA ASP A 54 -1.19 -24.16 -1.49
C ASP A 54 -2.70 -24.38 -1.25
N SER A 55 -3.17 -24.10 -0.04
CA SER A 55 -4.57 -24.25 0.34
C SER A 55 -5.05 -23.07 1.17
N LEU A 56 -6.33 -22.73 0.99
CA LEU A 56 -7.01 -21.68 1.76
C LEU A 56 -7.92 -22.33 2.79
N LEU A 57 -7.67 -22.04 4.07
CA LEU A 57 -8.56 -22.46 5.15
C LEU A 57 -9.77 -21.52 5.20
N VAL A 58 -10.91 -22.00 4.73
CA VAL A 58 -12.17 -21.25 4.80
C VAL A 58 -12.69 -21.32 6.24
N ARG A 59 -13.07 -20.17 6.81
CA ARG A 59 -13.56 -20.08 8.19
C ARG A 59 -14.97 -19.50 8.22
N SER A 60 -15.82 -20.00 9.12
CA SER A 60 -17.19 -19.48 9.28
C SER A 60 -17.22 -18.23 10.14
N ILE A 61 -17.81 -17.15 9.64
CA ILE A 61 -17.97 -15.89 10.39
C ILE A 61 -19.15 -15.92 11.38
N HIS A 62 -20.04 -16.91 11.27
CA HIS A 62 -21.25 -17.02 12.09
C HIS A 62 -21.05 -17.85 13.35
N LEU A 63 -19.95 -18.60 13.42
CA LEU A 63 -19.61 -19.42 14.57
C LEU A 63 -18.75 -18.64 15.56
N PRO A 64 -18.94 -18.84 16.88
CA PRO A 64 -18.13 -18.17 17.88
C PRO A 64 -16.66 -18.53 17.71
N ALA A 65 -15.79 -17.56 17.96
CA ALA A 65 -14.34 -17.74 17.81
C ALA A 65 -13.83 -18.82 18.76
N GLY A 66 -12.92 -19.66 18.26
CA GLY A 66 -12.26 -20.69 19.06
C GLY A 66 -11.26 -20.10 20.06
N LYS A 67 -10.54 -20.98 20.76
CA LYS A 67 -9.55 -20.63 21.81
C LYS A 67 -8.51 -19.59 21.35
N ASP A 68 -8.16 -19.59 20.06
CA ASP A 68 -7.16 -18.68 19.48
C ASP A 68 -7.75 -17.40 18.87
N LYS A 69 -9.02 -17.09 19.16
CA LYS A 69 -9.79 -15.97 18.57
C LYS A 69 -9.98 -16.06 17.05
N SER A 70 -9.56 -17.15 16.41
CA SER A 70 -9.86 -17.43 15.01
C SER A 70 -11.22 -18.12 14.88
N PRO A 71 -12.07 -17.74 13.91
CA PRO A 71 -13.31 -18.48 13.64
C PRO A 71 -13.00 -19.92 13.19
N PRO A 72 -13.88 -20.89 13.45
CA PRO A 72 -13.63 -22.29 13.13
C PRO A 72 -13.54 -22.51 11.61
N VAL A 73 -12.70 -23.47 11.23
CA VAL A 73 -12.51 -23.88 9.82
C VAL A 73 -13.75 -24.64 9.37
N LEU A 74 -14.24 -24.32 8.17
CA LEU A 74 -15.26 -25.10 7.48
C LEU A 74 -14.56 -26.32 6.86
N GLU A 75 -15.00 -27.52 7.23
CA GLU A 75 -14.56 -28.77 6.57
C GLU A 75 -15.01 -28.84 5.11
#